data_AF-A0A8E5HKF8-F1
#
_entry.id   AF-A0A8E5HKF8-F1
#
_cell.length_a   1.000
_cell.length_b   1.000
_cell.length_c   1.000
_cell.angle_alpha   90.00
_cell.angle_beta   90.00
_cell.angle_gamma   90.00
#
_symmetry.space_group_name_H-M   'P 1'
#
loop_
_entity.id
_entity.type
_entity.pdbx_description
1 polymer ?
#
loop_
_entity_poly.entity_id
_entity_poly.type
_entity_poly.pdbx_seq_one_letter_code
_entity_poly.pdbx_strand_id
1 'polypeptide(L)'
;MLASPAAPSQLRLHDTSTSTSTSTSTSTSTSTSPRGLGRSDIVAAARQPPPDADYLAREAKTQGRRFCLVRPDAHGGDDAPSIAKALNDDCRRKSLVFLPGPAYSIRTAMTTLAMDDVRIVLLGRLVWSSDVAYWLSVSMPVGFQNQSTVWYFGGDRVSLDGWNVGTLDGNGQVWYDWARSQGNLPRRPMNINFRGLTNSAVRRMRFVQSQMWTMAITHSRAVDLDDIYVNSTSSSRWSTLNTDGCDTIYSDSITFRRWFVTNGDDAIALKGNSSNIAIYDSEFRDGQGVAIGSMGQYDGKFEYIANFYAQNITLVNTAHVSYLKTWAGVSRGYPPNGGGGGLGHATNITMQDVRISKLRQQPFFAWQCENYSGWAGKDCNSSKFKLSQIAWRNVVGTVVKGVKNVGSLQCSAAAGGCDDVEVSDIKVTVDGTDAVLDKWHCENVHGNKGFVCDNPPQVSG
;
A
#
# COMPACT_ATOMS: atom_id res chain seq x y z
N MET A 1 -70.18 -24.12 -7.51
CA MET A 1 -71.10 -24.54 -8.59
C MET A 1 -71.04 -23.52 -9.70
N LEU A 2 -71.08 -23.96 -10.98
CA LEU A 2 -71.39 -23.17 -12.20
C LEU A 2 -70.51 -21.91 -12.44
N ALA A 3 -69.51 -21.85 -13.33
CA ALA A 3 -69.40 -22.26 -14.74
C ALA A 3 -70.15 -21.35 -15.76
N SER A 4 -69.40 -20.45 -16.42
CA SER A 4 -69.46 -20.07 -17.87
C SER A 4 -70.80 -19.63 -18.50
N PRO A 5 -70.82 -19.25 -19.81
CA PRO A 5 -69.87 -18.49 -20.64
C PRO A 5 -70.58 -17.31 -21.39
N ALA A 6 -69.87 -16.57 -22.27
CA ALA A 6 -70.34 -16.25 -23.66
C ALA A 6 -69.47 -15.18 -24.37
N ALA A 7 -69.01 -15.51 -25.58
CA ALA A 7 -68.77 -14.58 -26.70
C ALA A 7 -70.02 -14.66 -27.65
N PRO A 8 -70.18 -13.92 -28.79
CA PRO A 8 -69.25 -13.14 -29.62
C PRO A 8 -69.76 -11.68 -29.82
N SER A 9 -69.63 -10.89 -30.91
CA SER A 9 -69.10 -11.08 -32.28
C SER A 9 -68.70 -9.77 -33.01
N GLN A 10 -67.62 -9.86 -33.81
CA GLN A 10 -67.43 -9.31 -35.17
C GLN A 10 -68.23 -8.07 -35.63
N LEU A 11 -67.52 -7.01 -36.04
CA LEU A 11 -67.77 -6.36 -37.33
C LEU A 11 -66.46 -5.76 -37.91
N ARG A 12 -66.31 -5.82 -39.24
CA ARG A 12 -65.18 -5.23 -39.99
C ARG A 12 -65.49 -3.77 -40.35
N LEU A 13 -64.46 -2.93 -40.51
CA LEU A 13 -64.05 -2.42 -41.83
C LEU A 13 -62.78 -1.53 -41.78
N HIS A 14 -61.99 -1.66 -42.85
CA HIS A 14 -60.95 -0.76 -43.34
C HIS A 14 -61.52 0.64 -43.67
N ASP A 15 -60.76 1.72 -43.85
CA ASP A 15 -59.31 1.95 -43.90
C ASP A 15 -59.04 3.44 -43.58
N THR A 16 -57.86 3.76 -43.05
CA THR A 16 -56.92 4.74 -43.66
C THR A 16 -55.70 4.93 -42.76
N SER A 17 -54.52 4.80 -43.36
CA SER A 17 -53.23 4.93 -42.68
C SER A 17 -52.76 6.39 -42.61
N THR A 18 -52.21 6.79 -41.48
CA THR A 18 -50.94 7.55 -41.48
C THR A 18 -50.22 7.35 -40.16
N SER A 19 -48.89 7.24 -40.23
CA SER A 19 -48.05 6.73 -39.14
C SER A 19 -47.57 7.83 -38.19
N THR A 20 -47.49 7.52 -36.89
CA THR A 20 -46.37 7.97 -36.06
C THR A 20 -46.23 7.06 -34.84
N SER A 21 -45.01 6.56 -34.62
CA SER A 21 -44.71 5.56 -33.59
C SER A 21 -44.56 6.18 -32.21
N THR A 22 -45.27 5.64 -31.22
CA THR A 22 -45.00 5.83 -29.80
C THR A 22 -44.78 4.48 -29.15
N SER A 23 -43.52 4.14 -28.84
CA SER A 23 -43.17 3.01 -27.98
C SER A 23 -42.89 3.52 -26.57
N THR A 24 -43.70 3.08 -25.62
CA THR A 24 -43.53 3.34 -24.18
C THR A 24 -42.22 2.75 -23.66
N SER A 25 -41.36 3.58 -23.07
CA SER A 25 -40.13 3.14 -22.42
C SER A 25 -40.42 2.58 -21.02
N THR A 26 -40.19 1.27 -20.87
CA THR A 26 -40.04 0.65 -19.54
C THR A 26 -38.71 1.08 -18.93
N SER A 27 -38.75 1.66 -17.74
CA SER A 27 -37.56 2.14 -17.04
C SER A 27 -36.79 0.98 -16.38
N THR A 28 -35.73 0.52 -17.02
CA THR A 28 -34.71 -0.32 -16.37
C THR A 28 -33.78 0.55 -15.53
N SER A 29 -33.83 0.39 -14.21
CA SER A 29 -32.89 1.04 -13.29
C SER A 29 -31.50 0.42 -13.43
N THR A 30 -30.63 1.04 -14.22
CA THR A 30 -29.22 0.66 -14.31
C THR A 30 -28.51 1.01 -13.00
N SER A 31 -28.13 -0.04 -12.25
CA SER A 31 -27.19 0.06 -11.14
C SER A 31 -25.81 0.48 -11.67
N THR A 32 -25.58 1.77 -11.81
CA THR A 32 -24.25 2.35 -12.05
C THR A 32 -23.39 2.14 -10.80
N SER A 33 -22.57 1.07 -10.81
CA SER A 33 -21.54 0.89 -9.80
C SER A 33 -20.67 2.15 -9.73
N PRO A 34 -20.41 2.73 -8.54
CA PRO A 34 -19.56 3.90 -8.44
C PRO A 34 -18.20 3.63 -9.09
N ARG A 35 -17.77 4.53 -9.98
CA ARG A 35 -16.40 4.50 -10.52
C ARG A 35 -15.44 4.62 -9.32
N GLY A 36 -14.49 3.69 -9.21
CA GLY A 36 -13.44 3.78 -8.18
C GLY A 36 -12.66 5.09 -8.34
N LEU A 37 -12.25 5.68 -7.21
CA LEU A 37 -11.49 6.92 -7.19
C LEU A 37 -10.22 6.76 -8.03
N GLY A 38 -10.11 7.54 -9.11
CA GLY A 38 -8.97 7.49 -10.01
C GLY A 38 -7.86 8.45 -9.58
N ARG A 39 -6.68 8.31 -10.21
CA ARG A 39 -5.61 9.34 -10.16
C ARG A 39 -6.13 10.77 -10.34
N SER A 40 -7.12 10.98 -11.21
CA SER A 40 -7.75 12.29 -11.44
C SER A 40 -8.38 12.85 -10.16
N ASP A 41 -8.97 12.01 -9.33
CA ASP A 41 -9.83 12.43 -8.23
C ASP A 41 -8.99 12.74 -6.99
N ILE A 42 -7.91 11.96 -6.78
CA ILE A 42 -6.87 12.22 -5.77
C ILE A 42 -6.08 13.49 -6.12
N VAL A 43 -5.75 13.73 -7.40
CA VAL A 43 -5.04 14.95 -7.83
C VAL A 43 -5.95 16.18 -7.90
N ALA A 44 -7.23 16.02 -8.30
CA ALA A 44 -8.20 17.12 -8.42
C ALA A 44 -8.87 17.52 -7.09
N ALA A 45 -8.55 16.84 -5.98
CA ALA A 45 -8.92 17.30 -4.63
C ALA A 45 -8.33 18.68 -4.28
N ALA A 46 -7.38 19.19 -5.07
CA ALA A 46 -6.86 20.56 -5.02
C ALA A 46 -7.88 21.63 -5.51
N ARG A 47 -9.02 21.76 -4.81
CA ARG A 47 -10.02 22.83 -5.04
C ARG A 47 -9.66 24.19 -4.42
N GLN A 48 -8.54 24.28 -3.70
CA GLN A 48 -8.06 25.50 -3.06
C GLN A 48 -6.60 25.75 -3.45
N PRO A 49 -6.20 27.00 -3.78
CA PRO A 49 -4.82 27.33 -4.04
C PRO A 49 -3.97 27.11 -2.78
N PRO A 50 -2.67 26.76 -2.92
CA PRO A 50 -1.77 26.70 -1.78
C PRO A 50 -1.69 28.03 -1.02
N PRO A 51 -1.56 28.01 0.32
CA PRO A 51 -1.50 29.23 1.12
C PRO A 51 -0.17 29.96 0.93
N ASP A 52 -0.22 31.29 0.97
CA ASP A 52 0.98 32.15 0.95
C ASP A 52 1.62 32.34 2.34
N ALA A 53 2.81 32.95 2.36
CA ALA A 53 3.57 33.17 3.58
C ALA A 53 2.86 34.11 4.58
N ASP A 54 2.13 35.11 4.08
CA ASP A 54 1.50 36.12 4.93
C ASP A 54 0.23 35.57 5.58
N TYR A 55 -0.52 34.73 4.86
CA TYR A 55 -1.62 33.95 5.40
C TYR A 55 -1.14 33.05 6.54
N LEU A 56 -0.09 32.24 6.31
CA LEU A 56 0.43 31.32 7.31
C LEU A 56 1.07 32.05 8.51
N ALA A 57 1.71 33.20 8.30
CA ALA A 57 2.22 34.03 9.37
C ALA A 57 1.09 34.63 10.24
N ARG A 58 -0.01 35.08 9.61
CA ARG A 58 -1.22 35.52 10.35
C ARG A 58 -1.86 34.36 11.12
N GLU A 59 -2.00 33.19 10.50
CA GLU A 59 -2.55 31.99 11.13
C GLU A 59 -1.70 31.52 12.32
N ALA A 60 -0.36 31.50 12.18
CA ALA A 60 0.55 31.17 13.27
C ALA A 60 0.38 32.15 14.44
N LYS A 61 0.27 33.46 14.15
CA LYS A 61 0.05 34.50 15.17
C LYS A 61 -1.28 34.32 15.91
N THR A 62 -2.39 34.04 15.21
CA THR A 62 -3.70 33.83 15.87
C THR A 62 -3.75 32.56 16.70
N GLN A 63 -3.00 31.52 16.31
CA GLN A 63 -2.89 30.26 17.06
C GLN A 63 -1.82 30.30 18.17
N GLY A 64 -1.11 31.41 18.34
CA GLY A 64 -0.01 31.52 19.31
C GLY A 64 1.12 30.53 19.05
N ARG A 65 1.43 30.29 17.76
CA ARG A 65 2.50 29.41 17.26
C ARG A 65 3.70 30.22 16.79
N ARG A 66 4.92 29.69 16.95
CA ARG A 66 6.11 30.26 16.29
C ARG A 66 6.06 29.95 14.80
N PHE A 67 6.24 30.96 13.95
CA PHE A 67 6.36 30.80 12.50
C PHE A 67 7.83 30.65 12.10
N CYS A 68 8.16 29.62 11.30
CA CYS A 68 9.47 29.47 10.66
C CYS A 68 9.32 29.38 9.14
N LEU A 69 9.91 30.33 8.43
CA LEU A 69 9.99 30.33 6.97
C LEU A 69 11.35 29.75 6.54
N VAL A 70 11.37 28.58 5.92
CA VAL A 70 12.59 27.93 5.42
C VAL A 70 12.63 28.09 3.90
N ARG A 71 13.54 28.93 3.40
CA ARG A 71 13.78 29.10 1.95
C ARG A 71 14.95 28.21 1.51
N PRO A 72 14.96 27.74 0.25
CA PRO A 72 16.13 27.06 -0.29
C PRO A 72 17.29 28.05 -0.45
N ASP A 73 18.52 27.54 -0.47
CA ASP A 73 19.72 28.33 -0.71
C ASP A 73 19.67 29.00 -2.09
N ALA A 74 19.73 30.33 -2.11
CA ALA A 74 19.69 31.14 -3.32
C ALA A 74 20.91 30.93 -4.24
N HIS A 75 22.01 30.39 -3.71
CA HIS A 75 23.23 30.06 -4.45
C HIS A 75 23.29 28.59 -4.86
N GLY A 76 22.31 27.78 -4.42
CA GLY A 76 22.36 26.33 -4.49
C GLY A 76 23.34 25.73 -3.49
N GLY A 77 23.05 24.51 -3.02
CA GLY A 77 23.86 23.89 -1.98
C GLY A 77 23.21 22.63 -1.44
N ASP A 78 23.21 22.50 -0.11
CA ASP A 78 22.45 21.50 0.62
C ASP A 78 21.49 22.21 1.59
N ASP A 79 20.20 22.00 1.39
CA ASP A 79 19.13 22.56 2.19
C ASP A 79 18.78 21.69 3.42
N ALA A 80 19.28 20.44 3.46
CA ALA A 80 19.01 19.53 4.58
C ALA A 80 19.38 20.12 5.96
N PRO A 81 20.50 20.85 6.16
CA PRO A 81 20.82 21.47 7.44
C PRO A 81 19.84 22.58 7.86
N SER A 82 19.33 23.37 6.92
CA SER A 82 18.40 24.48 7.24
C SER A 82 17.02 23.95 7.64
N ILE A 83 16.55 22.91 6.93
CA ILE A 83 15.33 22.16 7.26
C ILE A 83 15.48 21.46 8.62
N ALA A 84 16.59 20.76 8.84
CA ALA A 84 16.86 20.06 10.10
C ALA A 84 16.93 21.04 11.29
N LYS A 85 17.62 22.18 11.15
CA LYS A 85 17.67 23.23 12.19
C LYS A 85 16.27 23.79 12.51
N ALA A 86 15.44 24.02 11.49
CA ALA A 86 14.09 24.51 11.68
C ALA A 86 13.21 23.53 12.48
N LEU A 87 13.36 22.22 12.24
CA LEU A 87 12.55 21.17 12.87
C LEU A 87 13.12 20.68 14.23
N ASN A 88 14.43 20.79 14.45
CA ASN A 88 15.08 20.39 15.72
C ASN A 88 15.18 21.51 16.75
N ASP A 89 15.40 22.76 16.31
CA ASP A 89 15.75 23.86 17.21
C ASP A 89 14.72 24.98 17.17
N ASP A 90 14.56 25.63 16.00
CA ASP A 90 13.79 26.87 15.93
C ASP A 90 12.29 26.63 16.15
N CYS A 91 11.71 25.68 15.43
CA CYS A 91 10.28 25.41 15.43
C CYS A 91 9.94 23.96 15.82
N ARG A 92 10.75 23.33 16.69
CA ARG A 92 10.45 21.98 17.22
C ARG A 92 9.18 21.89 18.06
N ARG A 93 8.70 23.01 18.64
CA ARG A 93 7.50 23.01 19.50
C ARG A 93 6.50 24.11 19.16
N LYS A 94 5.21 23.80 19.24
CA LYS A 94 4.06 24.73 19.09
C LYS A 94 4.26 25.73 17.96
N SER A 95 4.38 25.21 16.74
CA SER A 95 4.91 25.97 15.61
C SER A 95 4.12 25.75 14.32
N LEU A 96 4.43 26.61 13.33
CA LEU A 96 4.07 26.46 11.93
C LEU A 96 5.33 26.70 11.10
N VAL A 97 5.82 25.67 10.41
CA VAL A 97 6.98 25.70 9.51
C VAL A 97 6.49 25.73 8.07
N PHE A 98 7.04 26.63 7.26
CA PHE A 98 6.65 26.80 5.86
C PHE A 98 7.85 26.69 4.92
N LEU A 99 7.73 25.80 3.93
CA LEU A 99 8.71 25.54 2.90
C LEU A 99 8.12 25.88 1.50
N PRO A 100 8.14 27.16 1.08
CA PRO A 100 7.54 27.61 -0.19
C PRO A 100 8.44 27.48 -1.42
N GLY A 101 9.73 27.18 -1.25
CA GLY A 101 10.69 27.16 -2.35
C GLY A 101 10.30 26.14 -3.42
N PRO A 102 10.51 26.40 -4.72
CA PRO A 102 10.09 25.47 -5.77
C PRO A 102 10.84 24.13 -5.70
N ALA A 103 12.11 24.16 -5.32
CA ALA A 103 12.93 22.98 -5.05
C ALA A 103 13.89 23.25 -3.89
N TYR A 104 14.27 22.17 -3.20
CA TYR A 104 15.29 22.13 -2.14
C TYR A 104 16.26 20.99 -2.46
N SER A 105 17.57 21.23 -2.48
CA SER A 105 18.58 20.21 -2.77
C SER A 105 18.98 19.49 -1.48
N ILE A 106 18.73 18.19 -1.41
CA ILE A 106 19.03 17.36 -0.23
C ILE A 106 20.30 16.55 -0.52
N ARG A 107 21.37 16.86 0.22
CA ARG A 107 22.69 16.23 0.09
C ARG A 107 23.23 15.63 1.39
N THR A 108 22.59 15.90 2.53
CA THR A 108 22.91 15.30 3.83
C THR A 108 21.71 14.57 4.41
N ALA A 109 21.96 13.46 5.10
CA ALA A 109 20.92 12.72 5.82
C ALA A 109 20.37 13.53 7.01
N MET A 110 19.06 13.42 7.28
CA MET A 110 18.38 14.22 8.29
C MET A 110 17.87 13.38 9.46
N THR A 111 17.91 13.94 10.67
CA THR A 111 17.18 13.41 11.84
C THR A 111 16.40 14.57 12.45
N THR A 112 15.08 14.50 12.38
CA THR A 112 14.14 15.50 12.90
C THR A 112 13.11 14.79 13.78
N LEU A 113 13.48 14.60 15.04
CA LEU A 113 12.74 13.82 16.03
C LEU A 113 12.30 14.70 17.21
N ALA A 114 11.36 14.19 18.01
CA ALA A 114 10.84 14.88 19.21
C ALA A 114 10.23 16.27 18.92
N MET A 115 9.65 16.44 17.73
CA MET A 115 8.71 17.53 17.45
C MET A 115 7.46 17.40 18.34
N ASP A 116 6.84 18.52 18.71
CA ASP A 116 5.70 18.59 19.61
C ASP A 116 4.74 19.71 19.19
N ASP A 117 3.55 19.37 18.70
CA ASP A 117 2.57 20.33 18.14
C ASP A 117 3.17 21.20 17.01
N VAL A 118 3.71 20.53 15.98
CA VAL A 118 4.39 21.16 14.84
C VAL A 118 3.56 20.98 13.57
N ARG A 119 3.09 22.09 12.99
CA ARG A 119 2.47 22.10 11.66
C ARG A 119 3.53 22.44 10.61
N ILE A 120 3.60 21.66 9.53
CA ILE A 120 4.56 21.83 8.44
C ILE A 120 3.77 21.93 7.14
N VAL A 121 3.90 23.05 6.44
CA VAL A 121 3.38 23.22 5.08
C VAL A 121 4.58 23.17 4.13
N LEU A 122 4.62 22.13 3.30
CA LEU A 122 5.67 21.92 2.30
C LEU A 122 5.06 22.05 0.91
N LEU A 123 5.41 23.12 0.19
CA LEU A 123 4.98 23.29 -1.21
C LEU A 123 6.06 22.87 -2.21
N GLY A 124 7.32 22.88 -1.76
CA GLY A 124 8.47 22.58 -2.59
C GLY A 124 8.70 21.09 -2.90
N ARG A 125 9.58 20.88 -3.88
CA ARG A 125 10.18 19.57 -4.16
C ARG A 125 11.54 19.45 -3.47
N LEU A 126 11.63 18.65 -2.41
CA LEU A 126 12.92 18.22 -1.88
C LEU A 126 13.47 17.17 -2.86
N VAL A 127 14.70 17.35 -3.35
CA VAL A 127 15.35 16.50 -4.36
C VAL A 127 16.65 15.93 -3.80
N TRP A 128 16.71 14.62 -3.70
CA TRP A 128 17.88 13.89 -3.22
C TRP A 128 18.98 13.88 -4.28
N SER A 129 20.23 14.08 -3.85
CA SER A 129 21.39 13.98 -4.73
C SER A 129 21.48 12.57 -5.35
N SER A 130 22.00 12.49 -6.58
CA SER A 130 22.22 11.22 -7.29
C SER A 130 23.46 10.44 -6.82
N ASP A 131 24.11 10.85 -5.71
CA ASP A 131 25.32 10.22 -5.22
C ASP A 131 25.02 8.93 -4.44
N VAL A 132 24.90 7.84 -5.19
CA VAL A 132 24.68 6.49 -4.68
C VAL A 132 25.77 6.09 -3.66
N ALA A 133 27.03 6.44 -3.91
CA ALA A 133 28.14 6.05 -3.03
C ALA A 133 28.06 6.76 -1.66
N TYR A 134 27.78 8.06 -1.68
CA TYR A 134 27.53 8.84 -0.47
C TYR A 134 26.35 8.26 0.33
N TRP A 135 25.18 8.06 -0.29
CA TRP A 135 23.99 7.58 0.43
C TRP A 135 24.14 6.16 0.99
N LEU A 136 24.85 5.27 0.31
CA LEU A 136 25.23 3.96 0.87
C LEU A 136 26.15 4.08 2.10
N SER A 137 26.96 5.13 2.19
CA SER A 137 27.87 5.39 3.32
C SER A 137 27.18 6.01 4.54
N VAL A 138 26.18 6.88 4.34
CA VAL A 138 25.54 7.66 5.42
C VAL A 138 24.13 7.21 5.83
N SER A 139 23.48 6.32 5.06
CA SER A 139 22.12 5.91 5.39
C SER A 139 22.04 5.16 6.73
N MET A 140 20.99 5.46 7.48
CA MET A 140 20.85 5.12 8.89
C MET A 140 19.96 3.87 9.07
N PRO A 141 20.24 2.98 10.04
CA PRO A 141 19.57 1.68 10.14
C PRO A 141 18.16 1.79 10.73
N VAL A 142 17.15 1.39 9.96
CA VAL A 142 15.72 1.39 10.36
C VAL A 142 15.46 0.49 11.58
N GLY A 143 16.36 -0.48 11.85
CA GLY A 143 16.24 -1.43 12.96
C GLY A 143 15.45 -2.70 12.61
N PHE A 144 14.98 -2.82 11.37
CA PHE A 144 14.26 -3.96 10.85
C PHE A 144 14.78 -4.36 9.47
N GLN A 145 14.87 -5.67 9.21
CA GLN A 145 15.38 -6.30 7.99
C GLN A 145 16.74 -5.78 7.47
N ASN A 146 17.55 -5.14 8.33
CA ASN A 146 18.80 -4.47 7.96
C ASN A 146 18.62 -3.39 6.86
N GLN A 147 17.41 -2.82 6.76
CA GLN A 147 17.09 -1.74 5.83
C GLN A 147 17.52 -0.38 6.39
N SER A 148 17.68 0.62 5.51
CA SER A 148 18.15 1.95 5.89
C SER A 148 17.25 3.08 5.39
N THR A 149 17.40 4.26 5.99
CA THR A 149 16.73 5.51 5.58
C THR A 149 17.72 6.66 5.60
N VAL A 150 17.42 7.72 4.85
CA VAL A 150 18.19 8.97 4.88
C VAL A 150 17.47 10.10 5.63
N TRP A 151 16.25 9.86 6.15
CA TRP A 151 15.55 10.83 6.99
C TRP A 151 14.73 10.15 8.10
N TYR A 152 15.10 10.33 9.36
CA TYR A 152 14.19 10.06 10.49
C TYR A 152 13.31 11.27 10.76
N PHE A 153 12.00 11.08 10.79
CA PHE A 153 11.02 12.13 11.04
C PHE A 153 10.03 11.68 12.12
N GLY A 154 9.85 12.45 13.20
CA GLY A 154 9.10 11.96 14.36
C GLY A 154 8.74 13.01 15.42
N GLY A 155 7.74 12.70 16.23
CA GLY A 155 7.18 13.62 17.22
C GLY A 155 5.74 13.30 17.61
N ASP A 156 5.15 14.17 18.42
CA ASP A 156 3.75 14.12 18.85
C ASP A 156 2.97 15.33 18.31
N ARG A 157 1.73 15.14 17.88
CA ARG A 157 0.90 16.17 17.22
C ARG A 157 1.59 16.87 16.03
N VAL A 158 2.29 16.11 15.20
CA VAL A 158 2.93 16.64 13.98
C VAL A 158 1.97 16.55 12.80
N SER A 159 1.83 17.63 12.04
CA SER A 159 1.02 17.67 10.82
C SER A 159 1.88 18.10 9.63
N LEU A 160 2.26 17.17 8.77
CA LEU A 160 2.94 17.46 7.49
C LEU A 160 1.91 17.54 6.37
N ASP A 161 1.85 18.67 5.66
CA ASP A 161 0.88 18.89 4.58
C ASP A 161 1.55 19.40 3.30
N GLY A 162 1.36 18.65 2.22
CA GLY A 162 1.93 18.92 0.90
C GLY A 162 1.05 19.75 -0.03
N TRP A 163 -0.22 20.00 0.30
CA TRP A 163 -1.16 20.71 -0.58
C TRP A 163 -1.21 20.20 -2.03
N ASN A 164 -0.98 18.90 -2.24
CA ASN A 164 -0.92 18.20 -3.53
C ASN A 164 0.24 18.62 -4.46
N VAL A 165 1.21 19.39 -3.94
CA VAL A 165 2.39 19.88 -4.70
C VAL A 165 3.72 19.54 -3.99
N GLY A 166 3.74 19.59 -2.66
CA GLY A 166 4.86 19.18 -1.81
C GLY A 166 5.34 17.78 -2.14
N THR A 167 6.61 17.67 -2.51
CA THR A 167 7.17 16.45 -3.10
C THR A 167 8.49 16.07 -2.44
N LEU A 168 8.64 14.79 -2.09
CA LEU A 168 9.95 14.17 -1.86
C LEU A 168 10.32 13.40 -3.14
N ASP A 169 11.44 13.76 -3.75
CA ASP A 169 11.98 13.13 -4.96
C ASP A 169 13.28 12.41 -4.66
N GLY A 170 13.22 11.08 -4.64
CA GLY A 170 14.35 10.25 -4.29
C GLY A 170 15.41 10.14 -5.39
N ASN A 171 15.16 10.67 -6.60
CA ASN A 171 16.06 10.58 -7.75
C ASN A 171 16.38 9.12 -8.14
N GLY A 172 15.39 8.24 -7.96
CA GLY A 172 15.47 6.77 -8.02
C GLY A 172 16.00 6.16 -9.32
N GLN A 173 16.01 6.87 -10.45
CA GLN A 173 16.47 6.27 -11.72
C GLN A 173 17.92 5.79 -11.64
N VAL A 174 18.82 6.55 -11.00
CA VAL A 174 20.22 6.11 -10.80
C VAL A 174 20.31 4.87 -9.91
N TRP A 175 19.35 4.68 -9.01
CA TRP A 175 19.26 3.50 -8.13
C TRP A 175 18.72 2.27 -8.86
N TYR A 176 17.77 2.41 -9.79
CA TYR A 176 17.30 1.30 -10.62
C TYR A 176 18.41 0.83 -11.58
N ASP A 177 19.13 1.78 -12.18
CA ASP A 177 20.26 1.50 -13.09
C ASP A 177 21.47 0.88 -12.37
N TRP A 178 21.71 1.28 -11.12
CA TRP A 178 22.69 0.67 -10.22
C TRP A 178 22.28 -0.72 -9.76
N ALA A 179 21.02 -0.88 -9.32
CA ALA A 179 20.51 -2.14 -8.77
C ALA A 179 20.29 -3.22 -9.84
N ARG A 180 20.03 -2.84 -11.10
CA ARG A 180 19.89 -3.76 -12.24
C ARG A 180 18.86 -4.87 -12.02
N SER A 181 17.71 -4.50 -11.47
CA SER A 181 16.64 -5.42 -11.04
C SER A 181 17.03 -6.42 -9.93
N GLN A 182 18.14 -6.22 -9.22
CA GLN A 182 18.46 -6.98 -8.00
C GLN A 182 17.73 -6.37 -6.81
N GLY A 183 17.11 -7.24 -6.00
CA GLY A 183 16.37 -6.82 -4.80
C GLY A 183 17.25 -6.76 -3.56
N ASN A 184 16.77 -6.06 -2.53
CA ASN A 184 17.32 -6.03 -1.17
C ASN A 184 18.85 -5.82 -1.11
N LEU A 185 19.34 -4.93 -1.99
CA LEU A 185 20.75 -4.52 -1.97
C LEU A 185 21.02 -3.71 -0.69
N PRO A 186 22.05 -4.07 0.10
CA PRO A 186 22.28 -3.46 1.41
C PRO A 186 22.39 -1.93 1.35
N ARG A 187 21.75 -1.27 2.32
CA ARG A 187 21.79 0.19 2.53
C ARG A 187 21.19 1.06 1.42
N ARG A 188 20.50 0.49 0.44
CA ARG A 188 19.66 1.23 -0.53
C ARG A 188 18.55 1.92 0.28
N PRO A 189 18.51 3.26 0.41
CA PRO A 189 17.76 3.90 1.50
C PRO A 189 16.31 4.22 1.14
N MET A 190 15.48 4.38 2.16
CA MET A 190 14.15 4.99 2.05
C MET A 190 14.25 6.52 2.12
N ASN A 191 13.39 7.23 1.38
CA ASN A 191 13.32 8.70 1.44
C ASN A 191 13.12 9.20 2.87
N ILE A 192 12.23 8.55 3.63
CA ILE A 192 11.82 8.95 4.96
C ILE A 192 11.37 7.74 5.80
N ASN A 193 11.67 7.77 7.10
CA ASN A 193 11.11 6.88 8.11
C ASN A 193 10.36 7.75 9.13
N PHE A 194 9.04 7.62 9.14
CA PHE A 194 8.15 8.18 10.15
C PHE A 194 8.34 7.37 11.45
N ARG A 195 9.25 7.84 12.31
CA ARG A 195 9.78 7.11 13.46
C ARG A 195 9.34 7.75 14.77
N GLY A 196 8.60 7.02 15.61
CA GLY A 196 8.08 7.58 16.86
C GLY A 196 7.10 8.72 16.61
N LEU A 197 6.28 8.60 15.56
CA LEU A 197 5.28 9.58 15.19
C LEU A 197 3.96 9.25 15.89
N THR A 198 3.38 10.21 16.61
CA THR A 198 2.20 9.97 17.47
C THR A 198 1.14 11.06 17.35
N ASN A 199 -0.14 10.69 17.36
CA ASN A 199 -1.29 11.61 17.26
C ASN A 199 -1.16 12.61 16.08
N SER A 200 -0.68 12.11 14.94
CA SER A 200 -0.06 12.93 13.89
C SER A 200 -0.70 12.65 12.53
N ALA A 201 -0.40 13.49 11.53
CA ALA A 201 -0.88 13.28 10.19
C ALA A 201 0.11 13.69 9.10
N VAL A 202 0.07 12.95 7.99
CA VAL A 202 0.75 13.28 6.74
C VAL A 202 -0.31 13.41 5.66
N ARG A 203 -0.42 14.56 5.00
CA ARG A 203 -1.52 14.85 4.07
C ARG A 203 -1.05 15.41 2.75
N ARG A 204 -1.70 15.00 1.66
CA ARG A 204 -1.58 15.66 0.34
C ARG A 204 -0.13 15.72 -0.16
N MET A 205 0.68 14.74 0.23
CA MET A 205 2.12 14.65 -0.05
C MET A 205 2.37 13.79 -1.29
N ARG A 206 3.42 14.14 -2.03
CA ARG A 206 3.89 13.38 -3.19
C ARG A 206 5.25 12.76 -2.87
N PHE A 207 5.41 11.49 -3.21
CA PHE A 207 6.67 10.77 -3.14
C PHE A 207 6.95 10.20 -4.52
N VAL A 208 8.10 10.53 -5.09
CA VAL A 208 8.42 10.16 -6.48
C VAL A 208 9.83 9.63 -6.58
N GLN A 209 10.02 8.68 -7.50
CA GLN A 209 11.31 8.09 -7.83
C GLN A 209 12.08 7.65 -6.58
N SER A 210 11.49 6.74 -5.81
CA SER A 210 12.08 6.30 -4.54
C SER A 210 13.36 5.50 -4.76
N GLN A 211 14.38 5.72 -3.93
CA GLN A 211 15.62 4.97 -4.04
C GLN A 211 15.38 3.50 -3.72
N MET A 212 14.62 3.21 -2.65
CA MET A 212 14.19 1.89 -2.19
C MET A 212 12.69 1.96 -1.81
N TRP A 213 12.23 1.27 -0.75
CA TRP A 213 10.91 1.49 -0.15
C TRP A 213 10.70 3.00 0.02
N THR A 214 9.56 3.50 -0.41
CA THR A 214 9.27 4.93 -0.44
C THR A 214 9.33 5.52 0.96
N MET A 215 8.74 4.84 1.93
CA MET A 215 8.78 5.20 3.34
C MET A 215 8.55 4.00 4.26
N ALA A 216 9.01 4.09 5.50
CA ALA A 216 8.57 3.23 6.60
C ALA A 216 7.87 4.05 7.69
N ILE A 217 6.97 3.41 8.43
CA ILE A 217 6.37 3.89 9.66
C ILE A 217 6.84 2.97 10.79
N THR A 218 7.65 3.48 11.70
CA THR A 218 8.28 2.70 12.78
C THR A 218 7.95 3.26 14.16
N HIS A 219 7.64 2.37 15.12
CA HIS A 219 7.36 2.75 16.52
C HIS A 219 6.32 3.86 16.69
N SER A 220 5.34 3.93 15.78
CA SER A 220 4.40 5.05 15.65
C SER A 220 2.98 4.64 16.06
N ARG A 221 2.16 5.61 16.50
CA ARG A 221 0.80 5.33 16.98
C ARG A 221 -0.20 6.43 16.67
N ALA A 222 -1.40 6.07 16.20
CA ALA A 222 -2.46 7.02 15.84
C ALA A 222 -1.95 8.04 14.80
N VAL A 223 -1.68 7.53 13.59
CA VAL A 223 -1.19 8.33 12.46
C VAL A 223 -2.12 8.18 11.26
N ASP A 224 -2.63 9.31 10.78
CA ASP A 224 -3.41 9.40 9.54
C ASP A 224 -2.51 9.77 8.36
N LEU A 225 -2.60 9.03 7.26
CA LEU A 225 -1.95 9.36 6.00
C LEU A 225 -3.02 9.49 4.90
N ASP A 226 -3.43 10.73 4.62
CA ASP A 226 -4.51 11.06 3.68
C ASP A 226 -3.98 11.66 2.36
N ASP A 227 -4.57 11.29 1.22
CA ASP A 227 -4.31 11.90 -0.10
C ASP A 227 -2.85 11.80 -0.56
N ILE A 228 -2.24 10.62 -0.41
CA ILE A 228 -0.82 10.40 -0.72
C ILE A 228 -0.64 9.88 -2.15
N TYR A 229 0.30 10.49 -2.89
CA TYR A 229 0.69 10.07 -4.23
C TYR A 229 2.10 9.46 -4.21
N VAL A 230 2.24 8.19 -4.61
CA VAL A 230 3.52 7.50 -4.78
C VAL A 230 3.72 7.11 -6.24
N ASN A 231 4.85 7.46 -6.85
CA ASN A 231 5.19 7.03 -8.20
C ASN A 231 6.70 6.74 -8.40
N SER A 232 7.03 5.48 -8.65
CA SER A 232 8.36 5.01 -8.99
C SER A 232 8.30 4.23 -10.31
N THR A 233 8.56 4.92 -11.42
CA THR A 233 8.58 4.36 -12.79
C THR A 233 9.97 4.55 -13.39
N SER A 234 10.58 3.47 -13.90
CA SER A 234 11.87 3.58 -14.59
C SER A 234 11.71 3.99 -16.06
N SER A 235 12.66 4.77 -16.56
CA SER A 235 12.84 5.09 -17.98
C SER A 235 13.88 4.20 -18.68
N SER A 236 14.40 3.16 -18.01
CA SER A 236 15.38 2.22 -18.57
C SER A 236 14.86 0.78 -18.56
N ARG A 237 15.71 -0.18 -18.93
CA ARG A 237 15.36 -1.62 -18.95
C ARG A 237 15.28 -2.27 -17.56
N TRP A 238 15.63 -1.55 -16.50
CA TRP A 238 15.73 -2.09 -15.14
C TRP A 238 14.45 -1.80 -14.37
N SER A 239 14.01 -2.74 -13.54
CA SER A 239 12.77 -2.63 -12.78
C SER A 239 12.92 -1.71 -11.57
N THR A 240 11.82 -1.13 -11.11
CA THR A 240 11.71 -0.41 -9.84
C THR A 240 11.49 -1.36 -8.64
N LEU A 241 12.16 -2.52 -8.64
CA LEU A 241 12.04 -3.53 -7.58
C LEU A 241 12.41 -2.94 -6.20
N ASN A 242 11.68 -3.37 -5.17
CA ASN A 242 11.69 -2.83 -3.81
C ASN A 242 11.49 -1.31 -3.76
N THR A 243 10.45 -0.81 -4.45
CA THR A 243 9.95 0.58 -4.28
C THR A 243 8.61 0.61 -3.56
N ASP A 244 8.51 -0.18 -2.49
CA ASP A 244 7.33 -0.41 -1.67
C ASP A 244 6.70 0.93 -1.23
N GLY A 245 5.37 1.08 -1.28
CA GLY A 245 4.71 2.37 -1.06
C GLY A 245 4.76 2.85 0.39
N CYS A 246 4.50 1.96 1.35
CA CYS A 246 4.75 2.20 2.78
C CYS A 246 4.79 0.89 3.59
N ASP A 247 5.80 0.80 4.47
CA ASP A 247 6.00 -0.37 5.33
C ASP A 247 5.74 -0.01 6.81
N THR A 248 4.79 -0.69 7.45
CA THR A 248 4.48 -0.50 8.88
C THR A 248 5.20 -1.53 9.74
N ILE A 249 5.90 -1.06 10.78
CA ILE A 249 6.74 -1.89 11.65
C ILE A 249 6.62 -1.40 13.10
N TYR A 250 6.39 -2.29 14.08
CA TYR A 250 6.22 -1.93 15.50
C TYR A 250 5.22 -0.78 15.73
N SER A 251 4.14 -0.70 14.95
CA SER A 251 3.26 0.49 14.89
C SER A 251 1.79 0.13 15.02
N ASP A 252 1.01 1.03 15.64
CA ASP A 252 -0.37 0.78 16.02
C ASP A 252 -1.32 1.88 15.53
N SER A 253 -2.54 1.53 15.11
CA SER A 253 -3.57 2.52 14.76
C SER A 253 -3.09 3.46 13.63
N ILE A 254 -2.73 2.89 12.48
CA ILE A 254 -2.23 3.61 11.29
C ILE A 254 -3.29 3.54 10.19
N THR A 255 -3.69 4.70 9.66
CA THR A 255 -4.73 4.78 8.62
C THR A 255 -4.18 5.34 7.32
N PHE A 256 -4.30 4.58 6.25
CA PHE A 256 -4.02 4.98 4.88
C PHE A 256 -5.33 5.28 4.15
N ARG A 257 -5.49 6.46 3.56
CA ARG A 257 -6.76 6.85 2.90
C ARG A 257 -6.53 7.67 1.63
N ARG A 258 -7.21 7.30 0.55
CA ARG A 258 -7.09 7.95 -0.78
C ARG A 258 -5.65 7.98 -1.28
N TRP A 259 -4.96 6.84 -1.17
CA TRP A 259 -3.62 6.67 -1.72
C TRP A 259 -3.68 6.32 -3.21
N PHE A 260 -2.77 6.89 -4.00
CA PHE A 260 -2.46 6.44 -5.35
C PHE A 260 -1.02 5.95 -5.39
N VAL A 261 -0.80 4.66 -5.64
CA VAL A 261 0.55 4.06 -5.71
C VAL A 261 0.81 3.50 -7.10
N THR A 262 1.96 3.81 -7.67
CA THR A 262 2.50 3.15 -8.87
C THR A 262 3.97 2.84 -8.62
N ASN A 263 4.32 1.57 -8.51
CA ASN A 263 5.67 1.14 -8.11
C ASN A 263 6.02 -0.23 -8.68
N GLY A 264 7.17 -0.78 -8.28
CA GLY A 264 7.63 -2.11 -8.69
C GLY A 264 7.48 -3.21 -7.62
N ASP A 265 6.86 -2.91 -6.48
CA ASP A 265 6.81 -3.82 -5.33
C ASP A 265 5.52 -3.65 -4.48
N ASP A 266 5.52 -3.97 -3.18
CA ASP A 266 4.35 -3.86 -2.30
C ASP A 266 3.73 -2.44 -2.29
N ALA A 267 2.41 -2.32 -2.42
CA ALA A 267 1.74 -1.02 -2.37
C ALA A 267 1.70 -0.48 -0.94
N ILE A 268 1.33 -1.35 0.00
CA ILE A 268 1.47 -1.19 1.46
C ILE A 268 1.89 -2.56 2.00
N ALA A 269 2.88 -2.59 2.89
CA ALA A 269 3.28 -3.81 3.59
C ALA A 269 3.15 -3.66 5.11
N LEU A 270 2.57 -4.68 5.74
CA LEU A 270 2.61 -4.82 7.19
C LEU A 270 3.76 -5.78 7.55
N LYS A 271 4.66 -5.34 8.42
CA LYS A 271 5.76 -6.16 8.96
C LYS A 271 5.54 -6.45 10.46
N GLY A 272 6.56 -6.96 11.13
CA GLY A 272 6.49 -7.40 12.52
C GLY A 272 5.98 -6.34 13.50
N ASN A 273 5.07 -6.76 14.36
CA ASN A 273 4.44 -6.02 15.47
C ASN A 273 3.63 -4.80 15.02
N SER A 274 2.89 -4.95 13.92
CA SER A 274 1.96 -3.93 13.41
C SER A 274 0.50 -4.29 13.70
N SER A 275 -0.26 -3.37 14.30
CA SER A 275 -1.67 -3.62 14.68
C SER A 275 -2.62 -2.47 14.36
N ASN A 276 -3.91 -2.80 14.20
CA ASN A 276 -4.98 -1.84 13.95
C ASN A 276 -4.66 -0.96 12.73
N ILE A 277 -4.31 -1.61 11.62
CA ILE A 277 -3.87 -0.95 10.38
C ILE A 277 -5.02 -0.95 9.39
N ALA A 278 -5.36 0.23 8.84
CA ALA A 278 -6.50 0.39 7.96
C ALA A 278 -6.13 1.02 6.61
N ILE A 279 -6.72 0.53 5.51
CA ILE A 279 -6.56 1.10 4.15
C ILE A 279 -7.94 1.40 3.56
N TYR A 280 -8.16 2.63 3.10
CA TYR A 280 -9.44 3.07 2.53
C TYR A 280 -9.26 3.74 1.17
N ASP A 281 -10.22 3.53 0.27
CA ASP A 281 -10.47 4.42 -0.87
C ASP A 281 -9.27 4.60 -1.82
N SER A 282 -8.44 3.56 -2.00
CA SER A 282 -7.11 3.67 -2.59
C SER A 282 -6.94 2.91 -3.90
N GLU A 283 -6.06 3.40 -4.78
CA GLU A 283 -5.73 2.82 -6.08
C GLU A 283 -4.25 2.43 -6.16
N PHE A 284 -3.98 1.14 -6.43
CA PHE A 284 -2.63 0.58 -6.51
C PHE A 284 -2.35 0.03 -7.91
N ARG A 285 -1.16 0.33 -8.44
CA ARG A 285 -0.76 -0.02 -9.81
C ARG A 285 0.65 -0.60 -9.91
N ASP A 286 0.80 -1.49 -10.89
CA ASP A 286 2.05 -2.08 -11.39
C ASP A 286 2.82 -2.98 -10.40
N GLY A 287 2.80 -2.70 -9.09
CA GLY A 287 3.48 -3.44 -8.03
C GLY A 287 2.90 -4.82 -7.67
N GLN A 288 3.11 -5.28 -6.44
CA GLN A 288 2.69 -6.63 -5.99
C GLN A 288 1.26 -6.66 -5.45
N GLY A 289 0.76 -5.59 -4.83
CA GLY A 289 -0.52 -5.57 -4.10
C GLY A 289 -0.29 -5.21 -2.63
N VAL A 290 -1.16 -5.67 -1.71
CA VAL A 290 -0.96 -5.48 -0.27
C VAL A 290 -0.25 -6.69 0.36
N ALA A 291 0.88 -6.47 1.02
CA ALA A 291 1.58 -7.54 1.71
C ALA A 291 1.26 -7.58 3.20
N ILE A 292 0.93 -8.78 3.68
CA ILE A 292 1.07 -9.14 5.09
C ILE A 292 2.42 -9.86 5.21
N GLY A 293 3.50 -9.07 5.35
CA GLY A 293 4.84 -9.54 5.66
C GLY A 293 5.97 -9.13 4.70
N SER A 294 7.10 -9.84 4.71
CA SER A 294 7.34 -11.10 5.43
C SER A 294 7.52 -10.96 6.96
N MET A 295 7.07 -11.98 7.71
CA MET A 295 7.33 -12.18 9.15
C MET A 295 8.14 -13.46 9.41
N GLY A 296 8.70 -13.59 10.61
CA GLY A 296 9.41 -14.79 11.05
C GLY A 296 10.87 -14.84 10.59
N GLN A 297 11.42 -13.73 10.10
CA GLN A 297 12.80 -13.68 9.59
C GLN A 297 13.84 -13.83 10.70
N TYR A 298 13.50 -13.48 11.94
CA TYR A 298 14.43 -13.47 13.06
C TYR A 298 14.25 -14.71 13.93
N ASP A 299 15.27 -15.57 13.96
CA ASP A 299 15.25 -16.84 14.67
C ASP A 299 14.85 -16.69 16.15
N GLY A 300 13.88 -17.50 16.59
CA GLY A 300 13.32 -17.49 17.94
C GLY A 300 12.62 -16.19 18.36
N LYS A 301 12.52 -15.17 17.52
CA LYS A 301 11.78 -13.93 17.83
C LYS A 301 10.30 -14.12 17.57
N PHE A 302 9.49 -13.63 18.49
CA PHE A 302 8.04 -13.55 18.32
C PHE A 302 7.67 -12.21 17.66
N GLU A 303 6.92 -12.28 16.57
CA GLU A 303 6.35 -11.12 15.87
C GLU A 303 4.83 -11.30 15.72
N TYR A 304 4.06 -10.22 15.63
CA TYR A 304 2.63 -10.34 15.30
C TYR A 304 2.16 -9.33 14.25
N ILE A 305 1.08 -9.68 13.56
CA ILE A 305 0.22 -8.72 12.87
C ILE A 305 -1.23 -8.97 13.32
N ALA A 306 -1.95 -7.93 13.71
CA ALA A 306 -3.31 -8.08 14.22
C ALA A 306 -4.23 -6.94 13.78
N ASN A 307 -5.47 -7.26 13.45
CA ASN A 307 -6.52 -6.28 13.11
C ASN A 307 -6.12 -5.42 11.90
N PHE A 308 -5.99 -6.07 10.74
CA PHE A 308 -5.85 -5.38 9.46
C PHE A 308 -7.20 -5.31 8.73
N TYR A 309 -7.53 -4.13 8.21
CA TYR A 309 -8.76 -3.93 7.44
C TYR A 309 -8.50 -3.05 6.20
N ALA A 310 -8.87 -3.54 5.02
CA ALA A 310 -8.91 -2.71 3.82
C ALA A 310 -10.28 -2.71 3.16
N GLN A 311 -10.73 -1.54 2.69
CA GLN A 311 -12.01 -1.37 2.02
C GLN A 311 -11.93 -0.40 0.84
N ASN A 312 -12.72 -0.71 -0.21
CA ASN A 312 -12.83 0.11 -1.43
C ASN A 312 -11.47 0.32 -2.11
N ILE A 313 -10.81 -0.80 -2.43
CA ILE A 313 -9.47 -0.81 -3.02
C ILE A 313 -9.57 -1.15 -4.50
N THR A 314 -8.88 -0.39 -5.36
CA THR A 314 -8.74 -0.70 -6.79
C THR A 314 -7.31 -1.11 -7.09
N LEU A 315 -7.10 -2.29 -7.67
CA LEU A 315 -5.78 -2.77 -8.08
C LEU A 315 -5.73 -2.97 -9.60
N VAL A 316 -4.82 -2.27 -10.28
CA VAL A 316 -4.68 -2.32 -11.74
C VAL A 316 -3.27 -2.79 -12.09
N ASN A 317 -3.17 -3.94 -12.77
CA ASN A 317 -1.90 -4.57 -13.08
C ASN A 317 -1.02 -4.72 -11.83
N THR A 318 -1.53 -5.24 -10.71
CA THR A 318 -0.66 -5.73 -9.62
C THR A 318 -0.44 -7.24 -9.75
N ALA A 319 0.45 -7.83 -8.96
CA ALA A 319 0.56 -9.29 -8.93
C ALA A 319 -0.66 -9.94 -8.27
N HIS A 320 -1.00 -9.47 -7.07
CA HIS A 320 -2.02 -10.01 -6.17
C HIS A 320 -3.00 -8.90 -5.74
N VAL A 321 -4.12 -9.28 -5.12
CA VAL A 321 -4.92 -8.37 -4.26
C VAL A 321 -4.15 -8.17 -2.97
N SER A 322 -3.92 -9.28 -2.28
CA SER A 322 -3.06 -9.35 -1.11
C SER A 322 -2.41 -10.70 -0.98
N TYR A 323 -1.30 -10.71 -0.25
CA TYR A 323 -0.55 -11.92 -0.03
C TYR A 323 0.16 -11.94 1.32
N LEU A 324 0.19 -13.13 1.93
CA LEU A 324 0.77 -13.37 3.24
C LEU A 324 2.09 -14.10 3.09
N LYS A 325 3.17 -13.53 3.63
CA LYS A 325 4.53 -14.09 3.55
C LYS A 325 5.06 -14.39 4.96
N THR A 326 5.52 -15.61 5.21
CA THR A 326 6.35 -15.92 6.39
C THR A 326 7.59 -16.69 5.98
N TRP A 327 8.67 -16.50 6.73
CA TRP A 327 9.89 -17.27 6.55
C TRP A 327 9.72 -18.72 7.01
N ALA A 328 10.46 -19.62 6.37
CA ALA A 328 10.61 -20.99 6.82
C ALA A 328 11.17 -21.05 8.26
N GLY A 329 10.88 -22.13 8.98
CA GLY A 329 11.32 -22.34 10.37
C GLY A 329 12.80 -22.70 10.52
N VAL A 330 13.57 -22.70 9.44
CA VAL A 330 15.02 -22.96 9.45
C VAL A 330 15.75 -21.66 9.09
N SER A 331 16.47 -21.10 10.06
CA SER A 331 17.25 -19.87 9.87
C SER A 331 18.46 -20.11 8.95
N ARG A 332 18.62 -19.30 7.90
CA ARG A 332 19.76 -19.34 6.97
C ARG A 332 20.24 -17.95 6.58
N GLY A 333 21.55 -17.71 6.68
CA GLY A 333 22.14 -16.42 6.38
C GLY A 333 21.76 -15.35 7.41
N TYR A 334 21.76 -14.08 7.00
CA TYR A 334 21.40 -12.94 7.85
C TYR A 334 20.70 -11.84 7.02
N PRO A 335 19.82 -11.00 7.62
CA PRO A 335 19.16 -9.91 6.89
C PRO A 335 20.13 -8.94 6.19
N PRO A 336 19.77 -8.38 5.02
CA PRO A 336 18.41 -8.33 4.48
C PRO A 336 17.96 -9.61 3.75
N ASN A 337 18.89 -10.40 3.22
CA ASN A 337 18.58 -11.51 2.29
C ASN A 337 18.47 -12.90 2.94
N GLY A 338 18.71 -13.03 4.25
CA GLY A 338 18.59 -14.28 5.01
C GLY A 338 17.86 -14.14 6.33
N GLY A 339 17.53 -15.27 6.93
CA GLY A 339 16.75 -15.41 8.15
C GLY A 339 15.93 -16.70 8.16
N GLY A 340 14.90 -16.73 9.01
CA GLY A 340 14.04 -17.88 9.28
C GLY A 340 14.03 -18.25 10.77
N GLY A 341 13.19 -19.20 11.14
CA GLY A 341 13.07 -19.69 12.53
C GLY A 341 12.26 -18.80 13.48
N GLY A 342 11.73 -17.67 13.00
CA GLY A 342 10.88 -16.81 13.80
C GLY A 342 9.51 -17.42 14.13
N LEU A 343 8.92 -16.92 15.21
CA LEU A 343 7.67 -17.36 15.81
C LEU A 343 6.65 -16.21 15.72
N GLY A 344 5.37 -16.51 15.91
CA GLY A 344 4.36 -15.46 15.94
C GLY A 344 3.02 -15.84 15.34
N HIS A 345 2.21 -14.82 15.05
CA HIS A 345 0.93 -14.98 14.36
C HIS A 345 0.54 -13.75 13.54
N ALA A 346 -0.20 -13.96 12.46
CA ALA A 346 -0.96 -12.90 11.79
C ALA A 346 -2.45 -13.28 11.83
N THR A 347 -3.28 -12.40 12.38
CA THR A 347 -4.71 -12.70 12.64
C THR A 347 -5.64 -11.49 12.46
N ASN A 348 -6.91 -11.78 12.18
CA ASN A 348 -7.96 -10.79 11.93
C ASN A 348 -7.56 -9.83 10.79
N ILE A 349 -7.50 -10.39 9.57
CA ILE A 349 -7.03 -9.75 8.35
C ILE A 349 -8.19 -9.74 7.36
N THR A 350 -8.77 -8.57 7.08
CA THR A 350 -9.90 -8.45 6.14
C THR A 350 -9.56 -7.51 4.99
N MET A 351 -9.86 -7.93 3.76
CA MET A 351 -10.03 -7.00 2.64
C MET A 351 -11.41 -7.17 2.03
N GLN A 352 -12.11 -6.06 1.81
CA GLN A 352 -13.43 -6.07 1.18
C GLN A 352 -13.63 -4.96 0.15
N ASP A 353 -14.64 -5.13 -0.70
CA ASP A 353 -15.02 -4.17 -1.75
C ASP A 353 -13.85 -3.87 -2.69
N VAL A 354 -13.26 -4.92 -3.27
CA VAL A 354 -12.04 -4.84 -4.07
C VAL A 354 -12.35 -4.93 -5.56
N ARG A 355 -11.88 -3.96 -6.35
CA ARG A 355 -11.92 -4.00 -7.81
C ARG A 355 -10.54 -4.33 -8.36
N ILE A 356 -10.46 -5.31 -9.25
CA ILE A 356 -9.20 -5.75 -9.87
C ILE A 356 -9.23 -5.60 -11.38
N SER A 357 -8.08 -5.30 -11.99
CA SER A 357 -7.94 -5.24 -13.44
C SER A 357 -6.58 -5.77 -13.84
N LYS A 358 -6.58 -6.83 -14.66
CA LYS A 358 -5.38 -7.46 -15.23
C LYS A 358 -4.31 -7.85 -14.20
N LEU A 359 -4.71 -8.47 -13.08
CA LEU A 359 -3.71 -8.99 -12.14
C LEU A 359 -2.82 -10.05 -12.79
N ARG A 360 -1.53 -10.04 -12.45
CA ARG A 360 -0.50 -10.89 -13.09
C ARG A 360 -0.32 -12.26 -12.47
N GLN A 361 -0.74 -12.44 -11.22
CA GLN A 361 -0.64 -13.69 -10.44
C GLN A 361 -1.99 -14.00 -9.76
N GLN A 362 -2.02 -15.00 -8.88
CA GLN A 362 -3.20 -15.39 -8.12
C GLN A 362 -3.66 -14.22 -7.24
N PRO A 363 -4.92 -13.75 -7.34
CA PRO A 363 -5.47 -12.70 -6.47
C PRO A 363 -5.17 -12.88 -4.98
N PHE A 364 -5.25 -14.11 -4.47
CA PHE A 364 -5.00 -14.43 -3.06
C PHE A 364 -3.86 -15.43 -2.93
N PHE A 365 -2.84 -15.09 -2.14
CA PHE A 365 -1.64 -15.93 -2.01
C PHE A 365 -1.16 -16.00 -0.55
N ALA A 366 -0.80 -17.19 -0.08
CA ALA A 366 -0.11 -17.37 1.19
C ALA A 366 1.12 -18.26 0.99
N TRP A 367 2.24 -17.89 1.61
CA TRP A 367 3.53 -18.53 1.44
C TRP A 367 4.29 -18.53 2.75
N GLN A 368 4.46 -19.71 3.35
CA GLN A 368 5.20 -19.89 4.61
C GLN A 368 6.60 -20.47 4.40
N CYS A 369 7.18 -20.15 3.24
CA CYS A 369 8.40 -20.75 2.72
C CYS A 369 9.38 -19.69 2.15
N GLU A 370 9.35 -18.46 2.68
CA GLU A 370 10.38 -17.45 2.39
C GLU A 370 11.73 -17.94 2.95
N ASN A 371 12.79 -17.89 2.16
CA ASN A 371 14.05 -18.56 2.46
C ASN A 371 15.24 -17.86 1.80
N TYR A 372 16.46 -18.13 2.27
CA TYR A 372 17.68 -17.56 1.71
C TYR A 372 17.86 -17.96 0.23
N SER A 373 18.53 -17.11 -0.56
CA SER A 373 18.79 -17.37 -1.98
C SER A 373 19.45 -18.74 -2.20
N GLY A 374 18.93 -19.51 -3.17
CA GLY A 374 19.29 -20.91 -3.41
C GLY A 374 18.47 -21.95 -2.62
N TRP A 375 17.64 -21.52 -1.67
CA TRP A 375 16.77 -22.39 -0.85
C TRP A 375 15.28 -22.10 -1.04
N ALA A 376 14.90 -21.35 -2.08
CA ALA A 376 13.50 -21.08 -2.42
C ALA A 376 12.70 -22.40 -2.58
N GLY A 377 11.54 -22.47 -1.94
CA GLY A 377 10.70 -23.69 -1.94
C GLY A 377 11.26 -24.84 -1.09
N LYS A 378 12.22 -24.59 -0.19
CA LYS A 378 12.71 -25.57 0.80
C LYS A 378 12.13 -25.27 2.18
N ASP A 379 11.84 -26.34 2.92
CA ASP A 379 11.33 -26.34 4.30
C ASP A 379 9.97 -25.65 4.49
N CYS A 380 9.10 -25.66 3.47
CA CYS A 380 7.80 -24.96 3.49
C CYS A 380 6.84 -25.41 4.61
N ASN A 381 7.05 -26.61 5.16
CA ASN A 381 6.32 -27.16 6.30
C ASN A 381 6.99 -26.95 7.67
N SER A 382 8.06 -26.16 7.74
CA SER A 382 8.82 -25.92 8.98
C SER A 382 8.46 -24.63 9.73
N SER A 383 7.81 -23.65 9.10
CA SER A 383 7.47 -22.38 9.73
C SER A 383 6.53 -22.59 10.90
N LYS A 384 6.81 -21.92 12.03
CA LYS A 384 5.99 -21.96 13.26
C LYS A 384 5.13 -20.70 13.43
N PHE A 385 5.12 -19.83 12.42
CA PHE A 385 4.33 -18.60 12.43
C PHE A 385 2.89 -18.93 12.05
N LYS A 386 1.91 -18.63 12.92
CA LYS A 386 0.51 -18.98 12.66
C LYS A 386 -0.17 -17.95 11.74
N LEU A 387 -0.99 -18.42 10.82
CA LEU A 387 -1.91 -17.58 10.05
C LEU A 387 -3.35 -17.99 10.40
N SER A 388 -4.22 -17.03 10.70
CA SER A 388 -5.60 -17.29 11.11
C SER A 388 -6.55 -16.14 10.78
N GLN A 389 -7.86 -16.42 10.66
CA GLN A 389 -8.91 -15.39 10.55
C GLN A 389 -8.63 -14.38 9.42
N ILE A 390 -8.61 -14.89 8.19
CA ILE A 390 -8.32 -14.12 6.97
C ILE A 390 -9.59 -14.07 6.14
N ALA A 391 -10.06 -12.88 5.76
CA ALA A 391 -11.30 -12.70 5.00
C ALA A 391 -11.08 -11.86 3.72
N TRP A 392 -11.54 -12.39 2.59
CA TRP A 392 -11.61 -11.68 1.31
C TRP A 392 -13.05 -11.63 0.81
N ARG A 393 -13.65 -10.43 0.75
CA ARG A 393 -15.08 -10.26 0.45
C ARG A 393 -15.32 -9.31 -0.72
N ASN A 394 -16.32 -9.59 -1.57
CA ASN A 394 -16.71 -8.72 -2.67
C ASN A 394 -15.51 -8.30 -3.57
N VAL A 395 -14.87 -9.28 -4.20
CA VAL A 395 -13.69 -9.06 -5.06
C VAL A 395 -14.04 -9.32 -6.53
N VAL A 396 -14.05 -8.27 -7.35
CA VAL A 396 -14.55 -8.34 -8.74
C VAL A 396 -13.55 -7.81 -9.76
N GLY A 397 -13.41 -8.50 -10.90
CA GLY A 397 -12.67 -8.00 -12.05
C GLY A 397 -11.80 -9.04 -12.78
N THR A 398 -10.68 -8.61 -13.39
CA THR A 398 -9.90 -9.46 -14.31
C THR A 398 -8.48 -9.81 -13.87
N VAL A 399 -8.02 -10.99 -14.30
CA VAL A 399 -6.61 -11.46 -14.28
C VAL A 399 -6.10 -11.66 -15.71
N VAL A 400 -4.78 -11.67 -15.92
CA VAL A 400 -4.21 -12.00 -17.24
C VAL A 400 -4.33 -13.51 -17.54
N LYS A 401 -4.39 -13.87 -18.84
CA LYS A 401 -4.54 -15.25 -19.36
C LYS A 401 -3.54 -16.30 -18.82
N GLY A 402 -2.40 -15.85 -18.27
CA GLY A 402 -1.42 -16.70 -17.62
C GLY A 402 -1.89 -17.29 -16.28
N VAL A 403 -2.70 -16.56 -15.51
CA VAL A 403 -3.16 -16.96 -14.17
C VAL A 403 -4.14 -18.14 -14.28
N LYS A 404 -4.00 -19.13 -13.38
CA LYS A 404 -4.77 -20.39 -13.41
C LYS A 404 -5.66 -20.62 -12.19
N ASN A 405 -5.27 -20.07 -11.05
CA ASN A 405 -5.96 -20.25 -9.77
C ASN A 405 -6.34 -18.86 -9.24
N VAL A 406 -7.50 -18.75 -8.59
CA VAL A 406 -7.88 -17.51 -7.89
C VAL A 406 -7.16 -17.42 -6.54
N GLY A 407 -6.85 -18.56 -5.92
CA GLY A 407 -6.06 -18.66 -4.70
C GLY A 407 -4.95 -19.70 -4.73
N SER A 408 -3.88 -19.45 -3.98
CA SER A 408 -2.81 -20.42 -3.70
C SER A 408 -2.28 -20.23 -2.29
N LEU A 409 -2.66 -21.12 -1.37
CA LEU A 409 -2.42 -21.00 0.07
C LEU A 409 -1.47 -22.09 0.57
N GLN A 410 -0.17 -21.82 0.54
CA GLN A 410 0.86 -22.71 1.10
C GLN A 410 1.00 -22.41 2.60
N CYS A 411 0.38 -23.24 3.45
CA CYS A 411 0.46 -23.10 4.91
C CYS A 411 1.29 -24.21 5.54
N SER A 412 2.00 -23.86 6.61
CA SER A 412 3.02 -24.72 7.20
C SER A 412 2.43 -25.72 8.20
N ALA A 413 2.72 -27.01 8.02
CA ALA A 413 2.33 -28.05 8.97
C ALA A 413 2.87 -27.79 10.39
N ALA A 414 4.09 -27.25 10.54
CA ALA A 414 4.68 -26.92 11.84
C ALA A 414 4.00 -25.74 12.58
N ALA A 415 3.18 -24.94 11.89
CA ALA A 415 2.30 -23.93 12.48
C ALA A 415 0.90 -24.50 12.80
N GLY A 416 0.65 -25.79 12.50
CA GLY A 416 -0.69 -26.37 12.52
C GLY A 416 -1.59 -25.82 11.41
N GLY A 417 -1.03 -25.44 10.26
CA GLY A 417 -1.78 -24.94 9.11
C GLY A 417 -2.29 -23.49 9.23
N CYS A 418 -3.08 -23.05 8.25
CA CYS A 418 -3.87 -21.81 8.30
C CYS A 418 -5.31 -22.10 8.72
N ASP A 419 -5.85 -21.33 9.67
CA ASP A 419 -7.22 -21.51 10.17
C ASP A 419 -8.16 -20.37 9.74
N ASP A 420 -9.45 -20.66 9.59
CA ASP A 420 -10.51 -19.67 9.38
C ASP A 420 -10.24 -18.70 8.21
N VAL A 421 -9.92 -19.27 7.04
CA VAL A 421 -9.83 -18.51 5.78
C VAL A 421 -11.21 -18.43 5.13
N GLU A 422 -11.77 -17.22 5.05
CA GLU A 422 -13.09 -16.93 4.50
C GLU A 422 -12.99 -16.18 3.17
N VAL A 423 -13.80 -16.60 2.20
CA VAL A 423 -13.97 -15.93 0.92
C VAL A 423 -15.47 -15.73 0.69
N SER A 424 -15.89 -14.53 0.29
CA SER A 424 -17.27 -14.28 -0.14
C SER A 424 -17.33 -13.40 -1.39
N ASP A 425 -18.34 -13.63 -2.22
CA ASP A 425 -18.74 -12.74 -3.32
C ASP A 425 -17.59 -12.40 -4.29
N ILE A 426 -16.77 -13.40 -4.64
CA ILE A 426 -15.70 -13.24 -5.61
C ILE A 426 -16.18 -13.51 -7.04
N LYS A 427 -15.83 -12.61 -7.96
CA LYS A 427 -16.07 -12.75 -9.40
C LYS A 427 -14.83 -12.32 -10.18
N VAL A 428 -13.92 -13.26 -10.37
CA VAL A 428 -12.66 -13.06 -11.10
C VAL A 428 -12.74 -13.76 -12.46
N THR A 429 -12.44 -13.06 -13.55
CA THR A 429 -12.38 -13.64 -14.90
C THR A 429 -11.04 -13.43 -15.60
N VAL A 430 -10.73 -14.22 -16.63
CA VAL A 430 -9.60 -13.94 -17.52
C VAL A 430 -9.91 -12.75 -18.42
N ASP A 431 -9.04 -11.75 -18.42
CA ASP A 431 -9.12 -10.52 -19.23
C ASP A 431 -9.36 -10.84 -20.72
N GLY A 432 -10.39 -10.21 -21.29
CA GLY A 432 -10.84 -10.45 -22.66
C GLY A 432 -11.69 -11.72 -22.86
N THR A 433 -12.15 -12.38 -21.79
CA THR A 433 -13.02 -13.57 -21.86
C THR A 433 -14.03 -13.60 -20.70
N ASP A 434 -15.06 -14.46 -20.82
CA ASP A 434 -16.00 -14.77 -19.73
C ASP A 434 -15.55 -15.93 -18.83
N ALA A 435 -14.33 -16.45 -19.01
CA ALA A 435 -13.82 -17.57 -18.22
C ALA A 435 -13.56 -17.16 -16.77
N VAL A 436 -14.35 -17.69 -15.84
CA VAL A 436 -14.22 -17.47 -14.39
C VAL A 436 -13.01 -18.24 -13.84
N LEU A 437 -12.30 -17.66 -12.87
CA LEU A 437 -11.36 -18.37 -12.01
C LEU A 437 -11.97 -18.62 -10.64
N ASP A 438 -12.09 -19.88 -10.30
CA ASP A 438 -12.68 -20.41 -9.07
C ASP A 438 -11.76 -21.42 -8.34
N LYS A 439 -10.60 -21.74 -8.93
CA LYS A 439 -9.64 -22.74 -8.44
C LYS A 439 -8.76 -22.27 -7.28
N TRP A 440 -8.61 -23.12 -6.26
CA TRP A 440 -7.81 -22.84 -5.07
C TRP A 440 -6.81 -23.96 -4.81
N HIS A 441 -5.52 -23.67 -4.95
CA HIS A 441 -4.50 -24.57 -4.44
C HIS A 441 -4.29 -24.30 -2.94
N CYS A 442 -4.13 -25.35 -2.13
CA CYS A 442 -3.98 -25.24 -0.69
C CYS A 442 -2.91 -26.19 -0.16
N GLU A 443 -2.36 -25.91 1.01
CA GLU A 443 -1.58 -26.86 1.80
C GLU A 443 -1.88 -26.56 3.26
N ASN A 444 -2.28 -27.55 4.06
CA ASN A 444 -2.63 -27.39 5.48
C ASN A 444 -3.59 -26.19 5.77
N VAL A 445 -4.69 -26.10 5.02
CA VAL A 445 -5.75 -25.10 5.28
C VAL A 445 -6.92 -25.78 6.00
N HIS A 446 -7.43 -25.13 7.04
CA HIS A 446 -8.44 -25.68 7.94
C HIS A 446 -9.57 -24.66 8.20
N GLY A 447 -10.81 -25.16 8.36
CA GLY A 447 -11.97 -24.31 8.65
C GLY A 447 -12.34 -23.31 7.54
N ASN A 448 -11.86 -23.49 6.31
CA ASN A 448 -12.08 -22.56 5.22
C ASN A 448 -13.55 -22.48 4.79
N LYS A 449 -13.98 -21.28 4.37
CA LYS A 449 -15.38 -20.97 4.03
C LYS A 449 -15.46 -20.25 2.68
N GLY A 450 -16.45 -20.64 1.87
CA GLY A 450 -16.74 -20.03 0.57
C GLY A 450 -15.84 -20.45 -0.59
N PHE A 451 -14.93 -21.40 -0.38
CA PHE A 451 -14.16 -22.05 -1.45
C PHE A 451 -13.81 -23.50 -1.09
N VAL A 452 -13.46 -24.29 -2.11
CA VAL A 452 -12.98 -25.68 -1.98
C VAL A 452 -11.53 -25.73 -2.44
N CYS A 453 -10.69 -26.44 -1.71
CA CYS A 453 -9.29 -26.66 -2.07
C CYS A 453 -9.15 -27.79 -3.10
N ASP A 454 -8.44 -27.54 -4.20
CA ASP A 454 -8.21 -28.47 -5.33
C ASP A 454 -7.18 -29.58 -5.03
N ASN A 455 -6.97 -29.92 -3.75
CA ASN A 455 -5.99 -30.92 -3.39
C ASN A 455 -6.51 -32.33 -3.69
N PRO A 456 -5.73 -33.19 -4.39
CA PRO A 456 -5.96 -34.62 -4.27
C PRO A 456 -5.79 -35.03 -2.80
N PRO A 457 -6.52 -36.06 -2.32
CA PRO A 457 -6.42 -36.50 -0.94
C PRO A 457 -4.97 -36.83 -0.58
N GLN A 458 -4.46 -36.21 0.49
CA GLN A 458 -3.14 -36.48 1.05
C GLN A 458 -3.09 -37.96 1.46
N VAL A 459 -2.39 -38.78 0.69
CA VAL A 459 -2.13 -40.17 1.06
C VAL A 459 -1.11 -40.14 2.19
N SER A 460 -1.58 -40.40 3.41
CA SER A 460 -0.72 -40.57 4.59
C SER A 460 0.26 -41.71 4.34
N GLY A 461 1.56 -41.40 4.35
CA GLY A 461 2.68 -42.34 4.24
C GLY A 461 3.71 -42.08 5.32
#